data_AF-A0A969TT51-F1
#
_entry.id   AF-A0A969TT51-F1
#
_cell.length_a   1.000
_cell.length_b   1.000
_cell.length_c   1.000
_cell.angle_alpha   90.00
_cell.angle_beta   90.00
_cell.angle_gamma   90.00
#
_symmetry.space_group_name_H-M   'P 1'
#
loop_
_entity.id
_entity.type
_entity.pdbx_description
1 polymer ?
#
loop_
_entity_poly.entity_id
_entity_poly.type
_entity_poly.pdbx_seq_one_letter_code
_entity_poly.pdbx_strand_id
1 'polypeptide(L)' 'MECCEDNPELIQFLLDELKVAPVAIEMAHRLCRQQRGLLPIILWRHGVLSLRQLEQTWDWLIDTPTDRSGDSCFTESSLV' A
#
# COMPACT_ATOMS: atom_id res chain seq x y z
N MET A 1 1.47 -17.79 10.32
CA MET A 1 0.57 -17.46 9.21
C MET A 1 0.54 -15.95 9.18
N GLU A 2 1.44 -15.34 8.40
CA GLU A 2 1.55 -13.88 8.31
C GLU A 2 1.69 -13.59 6.82
N CYS A 3 0.55 -13.31 6.21
CA CYS A 3 0.42 -13.07 4.79
C CYS A 3 1.11 -11.75 4.46
N CYS A 4 1.95 -11.75 3.42
CA CYS A 4 2.34 -10.52 2.77
C CYS A 4 1.03 -9.90 2.28
N GLU A 5 0.59 -8.79 2.86
CA GLU A 5 -0.69 -8.21 2.49
C GLU A 5 -0.53 -7.52 1.13
N ASP A 6 -0.73 -8.29 0.06
CA ASP A 6 -0.89 -7.79 -1.30
C ASP A 6 -2.30 -7.17 -1.41
N ASN A 7 -2.58 -6.12 -0.62
CA ASN A 7 -3.83 -5.39 -0.68
C ASN A 7 -3.73 -4.34 -1.80
N PRO A 8 -4.40 -4.54 -2.95
CA PRO A 8 -4.29 -3.63 -4.09
C PRO A 8 -4.81 -2.23 -3.77
N GLU A 9 -5.79 -2.10 -2.88
CA GLU A 9 -6.35 -0.80 -2.46
C GLU A 9 -5.34 -0.02 -1.62
N LEU A 10 -4.61 -0.72 -0.74
CA LEU A 10 -3.50 -0.13 0.02
C LEU A 10 -2.41 0.38 -0.92
N ILE A 11 -2.05 -0.41 -1.94
CA ILE A 11 -1.03 -0.01 -2.92
C ILE A 11 -1.48 1.25 -3.68
N GLN A 12 -2.74 1.30 -4.10
CA GLN A 12 -3.31 2.46 -4.77
C GLN A 12 -3.27 3.70 -3.86
N PHE A 13 -3.66 3.57 -2.59
CA PHE A 13 -3.56 4.64 -1.60
C PHE A 13 -2.11 5.12 -1.41
N LEU A 14 -1.14 4.21 -1.34
CA LEU A 14 0.27 4.56 -1.24
C LEU A 14 0.75 5.36 -2.47
N LEU A 15 0.30 5.01 -3.68
CA LEU A 15 0.66 5.68 -4.92
C LEU A 15 -0.03 7.04 -5.08
N ASP A 16 -1.33 7.10 -4.81
CA ASP A 16 -2.16 8.29 -5.09
C ASP A 16 -2.15 9.31 -3.95
N GLU A 17 -2.35 8.87 -2.71
CA GLU A 17 -2.44 9.73 -1.53
C GLU A 17 -1.05 10.02 -0.95
N LEU A 18 -0.24 8.99 -0.74
CA LEU A 18 1.09 9.15 -0.13
C LEU A 18 2.19 9.48 -1.14
N LYS A 19 1.90 9.43 -2.45
CA LYS A 19 2.85 9.67 -3.54
C LYS A 19 4.13 8.83 -3.43
N VAL A 20 4.00 7.60 -2.95
CA VAL A 20 5.11 6.64 -2.85
C VAL A 20 5.55 6.23 -4.25
N ALA A 21 6.86 6.13 -4.47
CA ALA A 21 7.36 5.68 -5.76
C ALA A 21 7.04 4.18 -5.97
N PRO A 22 6.56 3.76 -7.16
CA PRO A 22 6.21 2.37 -7.44
C PRO A 22 7.40 1.41 -7.26
N VAL A 23 8.62 1.89 -7.54
CA VAL A 23 9.87 1.13 -7.29
C VAL A 23 10.08 0.79 -5.82
N ALA A 24 9.65 1.67 -4.91
CA ALA A 24 9.75 1.44 -3.48
C ALA A 24 8.71 0.43 -2.99
N ILE A 25 7.51 0.45 -3.58
CA ILE A 25 6.48 -0.56 -3.33
C ILE A 25 6.97 -1.94 -3.78
N GLU A 26 7.52 -2.04 -5.00
CA GLU A 26 8.07 -3.31 -5.52
C GLU A 26 9.22 -3.84 -4.65
N MET A 27 10.12 -2.96 -4.20
CA MET A 27 11.18 -3.31 -3.26
C MET A 27 10.59 -3.85 -1.94
N ALA A 28 9.60 -3.16 -1.39
CA ALA A 28 8.94 -3.58 -0.15
C ALA A 28 8.25 -4.94 -0.29
N HIS A 29 7.60 -5.25 -1.41
CA HIS A 29 7.02 -6.58 -1.67
C HIS A 29 8.08 -7.68 -1.66
N ARG A 30 9.23 -7.46 -2.30
CA ARG A 30 10.32 -8.44 -2.33
C ARG A 30 10.88 -8.71 -0.93
N LEU A 31 11.06 -7.65 -0.15
CA LEU A 31 11.53 -7.72 1.23
C LEU A 31 10.49 -8.35 2.17
N CYS A 32 9.22 -8.08 1.93
CA CYS A 32 8.09 -8.67 2.65
C CYS A 32 8.11 -10.20 2.54
N ARG A 33 8.33 -10.74 1.33
CA ARG A 33 8.49 -12.19 1.11
C ARG A 33 9.71 -12.78 1.83
N GLN A 34 10.79 -12.02 1.95
CA GLN A 34 12.03 -12.50 2.57
C GLN A 34 12.01 -12.42 4.11
N GLN A 35 11.50 -11.33 4.65
CA GLN A 35 11.58 -11.00 6.08
C GLN A 35 10.28 -11.26 6.83
N ARG A 36 9.20 -11.66 6.13
CA ARG A 36 7.86 -11.91 6.70
C ARG A 36 7.36 -10.73 7.54
N GLY A 37 7.55 -9.51 7.02
CA GLY A 37 7.10 -8.27 7.67
C GLY A 37 5.88 -7.68 6.98
N LEU A 38 5.29 -6.65 7.56
CA LEU A 38 4.20 -5.89 6.93
C LEU A 38 4.77 -4.85 5.94
N LEU A 39 4.12 -4.69 4.79
CA LEU A 39 4.52 -3.74 3.74
C LEU A 39 4.75 -2.31 4.28
N PRO A 40 3.85 -1.72 5.10
CA PRO A 40 4.03 -0.37 5.62
C PRO A 40 5.25 -0.21 6.52
N ILE A 41 5.53 -1.23 7.35
CA ILE A 41 6.68 -1.24 8.28
C ILE A 41 8.00 -1.31 7.50
N ILE A 42 8.04 -2.09 6.43
CA ILE A 42 9.22 -2.19 5.56
C ILE A 42 9.44 -0.84 4.87
N LEU A 43 8.41 -0.24 4.30
CA LEU A 43 8.51 1.06 3.63
C LEU A 43 9.02 2.17 4.58
N TRP A 44 8.56 2.18 5.84
CA TRP A 44 9.08 3.10 6.86
C TRP A 44 10.54 2.82 7.23
N ARG A 45 10.91 1.55 7.42
CA ARG A 45 12.29 1.16 7.75
C ARG A 45 13.30 1.57 6.67
N HIS A 46 12.87 1.62 5.41
CA HIS A 46 13.67 2.06 4.28
C HIS A 46 13.69 3.59 4.09
N GLY A 47 12.99 4.35 4.93
CA GLY A 47 12.92 5.82 4.86
C GLY A 47 12.07 6.34 3.70
N VAL A 48 11.29 5.46 3.06
CA VAL A 48 10.38 5.82 1.96
C VAL A 48 9.13 6.50 2.52
N LEU A 49 8.70 6.06 3.70
CA LEU A 49 7.59 6.66 4.44
C LEU A 49 8.11 7.44 5.64
N SER A 50 7.55 8.63 5.84
CA SER A 50 7.66 9.34 7.11
C SER A 50 6.78 8.70 8.18
N LEU A 51 7.06 8.97 9.46
CA LEU A 51 6.24 8.47 10.57
C LEU A 51 4.76 8.89 10.41
N ARG A 52 4.50 10.11 9.95
CA ARG A 52 3.13 10.59 9.68
C ARG A 52 2.43 9.81 8.58
N GLN A 53 3.14 9.45 7.52
CA GLN A 53 2.59 8.65 6.43
C GLN A 53 2.35 7.19 6.87
N LEU A 54 3.23 6.65 7.72
CA LEU A 54 3.02 5.35 8.34
C LEU A 54 1.76 5.36 9.21
N GLU A 55 1.56 6.39 10.03
CA GLU A 55 0.36 6.58 10.84
C GLU A 55 -0.89 6.65 9.95
N GLN A 56 -0.89 7.47 8.89
CA GLN A 56 -1.99 7.54 7.92
C GLN A 56 -2.30 6.20 7.24
N THR A 57 -1.26 5.44 6.92
CA THR A 57 -1.42 4.09 6.35
C THR A 57 -2.09 3.15 7.35
N TRP A 58 -1.75 3.29 8.63
CA TRP A 58 -2.31 2.49 9.70
C TRP A 58 -3.76 2.89 10.02
N ASP A 59 -4.03 4.19 10.08
CA ASP A 59 -5.39 4.73 10.18
C ASP A 59 -6.25 4.25 9.02
N TRP A 60 -5.71 4.23 7.79
CA TRP A 60 -6.43 3.70 6.64
C TRP A 60 -6.76 2.20 6.80
N LEU A 61 -5.81 1.38 7.26
CA LEU A 61 -6.02 -0.06 7.50
C LEU A 61 -7.01 -0.34 8.65
N ILE A 62 -7.08 0.53 9.65
CA ILE A 62 -7.98 0.37 10.80
C ILE A 62 -9.37 0.91 10.48
N ASP A 63 -9.44 2.04 9.77
CA ASP A 63 -10.67 2.75 9.44
C ASP A 63 -11.39 2.11 8.25
N THR A 64 -10.76 1.23 7.46
CA THR A 64 -11.49 0.45 6.45
C THR A 64 -12.52 -0.45 7.16
N PRO A 65 -13.84 -0.13 7.13
CA PRO A 65 -14.82 -1.14 7.50
C PRO A 65 -14.70 -2.21 6.41
N THR A 66 -14.65 -3.49 6.80
CA THR A 66 -14.49 -4.65 5.91
C THR A 66 -15.66 -4.84 4.92
N ASP A 67 -16.41 -3.79 4.58
CA ASP A 67 -17.51 -3.73 3.63
C ASP A 67 -17.49 -2.45 2.77
N ARG A 68 -16.38 -2.13 2.11
CA ARG A 68 -16.40 -1.26 0.93
C ARG A 68 -16.19 -2.08 -0.33
N SER A 69 -17.17 -2.93 -0.65
CA SER A 69 -17.51 -3.10 -2.06
C SER A 69 -18.18 -1.80 -2.52
N GLY A 70 -17.53 -1.05 -3.41
CA GLY A 70 -18.12 0.18 -3.94
C GLY A 70 -17.13 1.03 -4.71
N ASP A 71 -16.76 0.53 -5.89
CA ASP A 71 -16.46 1.33 -7.08
C ASP A 71 -15.28 2.32 -7.01
N SER A 72 -14.12 1.87 -7.50
CA SER A 72 -13.50 2.63 -8.58
C SER A 72 -13.53 1.76 -9.84
N CYS A 73 -14.48 2.11 -10.69
CA CYS A 73 -14.60 1.60 -12.04
C CYS A 73 -13.24 1.66 -12.74
N PHE A 74 -12.81 0.49 -13.18
CA PHE A 74 -12.03 0.35 -14.39
C PHE A 74 -12.82 0.95 -15.57
N THR A 75 -12.72 2.26 -15.77
CA THR A 75 -13.15 2.90 -17.02
C THR A 75 -11.99 3.71 -17.58
N GLU A 76 -11.23 3.00 -18.42
CA GLU A 76 -10.83 3.43 -19.76
C GLU A 76 -10.24 4.83 -19.90
N SER A 77 -8.91 4.90 -20.04
CA SER A 77 -8.27 5.95 -20.83
C SER A 77 -7.71 5.34 -22.12
N SER A 78 -8.58 5.41 -23.12
CA SER A 78 -8.35 5.22 -24.55
C SER A 78 -7.27 6.16 -25.08
N LEU A 79 -6.34 5.68 -25.91
CA LEU A 79 -6.22 6.11 -27.31
C LEU A 79 -5.11 5.34 -28.08
N VAL A 80 -5.51 4.92 -29.29
CA VAL A 80 -4.82 4.39 -30.50
C VAL A 80 -4.43 2.92 -30.56
#